data_AF-A0A1I3VYG0-F1
#
_entry.id   AF-A0A1I3VYG0-F1
#
_cell.length_a   1.000
_cell.length_b   1.000
_cell.length_c   1.000
_cell.angle_alpha   90.00
_cell.angle_beta   90.00
_cell.angle_gamma   90.00
#
_symmetry.space_group_name_H-M   'P 1'
#
loop_
_entity.id
_entity.type
_entity.pdbx_description
1 polymer ?
#
loop_
_entity_poly.entity_id
_entity_poly.type
_entity_poly.pdbx_seq_one_letter_code
_entity_poly.pdbx_strand_id
1 'polypeptide(L)'
;MRQALHEGGETPILWQAADTAEARYTARPEWSSAGESIWMRLSKFSLCNRLTLHELSDLILLRAPADIPTNGLDLRRADRFEPTRLGDLLQISASDVAAAFCYGTPGLVVASTELRYCRECLQQGFHATWFQWRFISRCPLHQRSLRRGCPRCAKPIRYALHGDMAEHPLACAQCGGKWVPALHLPAGQCTPISGDPARNLHRWQTCIAESTVRLSRLPRRKHDSLTGQFVAVPDNRAASVHRTAHLHMSNRLYEAPPPTMMELLARPPHPCTGTPIPQPDLAASSRPRLGQINRPHFTQRFLALESALLQFRDAFFGHALRNIDMLTWHTLCRQHFAIATNAVTVETAVAIGWHLSWFGLVRTCSRVRDLSSPALGLSGWLAHSPDRPLAIPYTTWTDQLIIWLQQDLTTSAWIWRRLESFMRPYRSYLLHPALARPADLAAWRSDQHHIAS
;
A
#
# COMPACT_ATOMS: atom_id res chain seq x y z
N MET A 1 68.34 -7.95 -67.66
CA MET A 1 68.00 -8.86 -66.55
C MET A 1 67.90 -8.03 -65.28
N ARG A 2 66.67 -7.88 -64.75
CA ARG A 2 66.25 -7.37 -63.44
C ARG A 2 66.53 -5.90 -63.04
N GLN A 3 65.45 -5.12 -63.14
CA GLN A 3 65.09 -4.00 -62.27
C GLN A 3 65.15 -4.40 -60.78
N ALA A 4 65.57 -3.48 -59.92
CA ALA A 4 65.20 -3.47 -58.50
C ALA A 4 64.76 -2.03 -58.15
N LEU A 5 63.49 -1.95 -57.78
CA LEU A 5 62.74 -0.75 -57.43
C LEU A 5 63.21 -0.19 -56.09
N HIS A 6 63.23 1.13 -56.02
CA HIS A 6 63.39 1.93 -54.81
C HIS A 6 61.98 2.39 -54.43
N GLU A 7 61.37 1.79 -53.40
CA GLU A 7 60.10 2.27 -52.83
C GLU A 7 60.28 2.50 -51.33
N GLY A 8 59.85 3.68 -50.90
CA GLY A 8 60.09 4.24 -49.58
C GLY A 8 59.41 3.46 -48.47
N GLY A 9 60.07 3.39 -47.32
CA GLY A 9 59.49 2.88 -46.09
C GLY A 9 58.40 3.81 -45.59
N GLU A 10 57.15 3.45 -45.83
CA GLU A 10 56.02 3.90 -45.02
C GLU A 10 56.03 3.09 -43.72
N THR A 11 56.37 3.77 -42.62
CA THR A 11 56.10 3.30 -41.27
C THR A 11 54.59 3.06 -41.10
N PRO A 12 54.13 1.89 -40.63
CA PRO A 12 52.73 1.70 -40.32
C PRO A 12 52.36 2.62 -39.17
N ILE A 13 51.40 3.50 -39.42
CA ILE A 13 50.72 4.31 -38.42
C ILE A 13 50.12 3.34 -37.40
N LEU A 14 50.77 3.23 -36.23
CA LEU A 14 50.14 2.67 -35.04
C LEU A 14 48.95 3.57 -34.73
N TRP A 15 47.75 3.09 -35.04
CA TRP A 15 46.53 3.58 -34.41
C TRP A 15 46.64 3.27 -32.92
N GLN A 16 47.29 4.16 -32.18
CA GLN A 16 47.09 4.27 -30.75
C GLN A 16 45.60 4.51 -30.58
N ALA A 17 44.90 3.50 -30.07
CA ALA A 17 43.48 3.58 -29.76
C ALA A 17 43.30 4.79 -28.85
N ALA A 18 42.72 5.84 -29.42
CA ALA A 18 42.27 7.02 -28.72
C ALA A 18 41.40 6.58 -27.54
N ASP A 19 41.59 7.29 -26.42
CA ASP A 19 40.77 7.30 -25.22
C ASP A 19 39.48 6.51 -25.36
N THR A 20 39.32 5.47 -24.52
CA THR A 20 38.07 4.73 -24.37
C THR A 20 36.94 5.73 -24.17
N ALA A 21 36.20 6.02 -25.24
CA ALA A 21 35.06 6.90 -25.19
C ALA A 21 34.14 6.40 -24.07
N GLU A 22 33.89 7.28 -23.09
CA GLU A 22 33.06 6.97 -21.93
C GLU A 22 31.75 6.33 -22.42
N ALA A 23 31.46 5.10 -21.99
CA ALA A 23 30.32 4.35 -22.49
C ALA A 23 29.02 5.12 -22.22
N ARG A 24 28.40 5.68 -23.26
CA ARG A 24 27.15 6.43 -23.15
C ARG A 24 25.96 5.49 -23.26
N TYR A 25 25.40 5.12 -22.10
CA TYR A 25 24.15 4.38 -22.05
C TYR A 25 22.95 5.26 -22.40
N THR A 26 21.95 4.68 -23.06
CA THR A 26 20.70 5.34 -23.42
C THR A 26 19.57 4.90 -22.49
N ALA A 27 19.03 5.83 -21.71
CA ALA A 27 17.98 5.55 -20.72
C ALA A 27 16.54 5.73 -21.23
N ARG A 28 16.34 6.57 -22.26
CA ARG A 28 15.01 6.96 -22.79
C ARG A 28 14.00 7.33 -21.67
N PRO A 29 14.27 8.34 -20.83
CA PRO A 29 13.34 8.75 -19.77
C PRO A 29 11.95 9.10 -20.30
N GLU A 30 11.86 9.56 -21.55
CA GLU A 30 10.61 9.84 -22.26
C GLU A 30 9.74 8.59 -22.51
N TRP A 31 10.26 7.38 -22.31
CA TRP A 31 9.51 6.12 -22.37
C TRP A 31 8.98 5.67 -21.01
N SER A 32 9.36 6.34 -19.93
CA SER A 32 9.02 5.96 -18.56
C SER A 32 7.77 6.68 -18.06
N SER A 33 7.11 6.08 -17.07
CA SER A 33 5.98 6.69 -16.37
C SER A 33 6.24 6.69 -14.87
N ALA A 34 5.65 7.64 -14.13
CA ALA A 34 5.67 7.61 -12.67
C ALA A 34 5.06 6.31 -12.15
N GLY A 35 5.65 5.74 -11.10
CA GLY A 35 5.18 4.47 -10.51
C GLY A 35 5.47 3.20 -11.32
N GLU A 36 6.27 3.31 -12.38
CA GLU A 36 6.74 2.16 -13.16
C GLU A 36 7.74 1.31 -12.36
N SER A 37 7.59 -0.01 -12.48
CA SER A 37 8.42 -0.99 -11.79
C SER A 37 9.84 -1.06 -12.29
N ILE A 38 10.75 -1.49 -11.41
CA ILE A 38 12.14 -1.75 -11.76
C ILE A 38 12.27 -2.80 -12.88
N TRP A 39 11.40 -3.82 -12.90
CA TRP A 39 11.42 -4.85 -13.94
C TRP A 39 11.21 -4.26 -15.34
N MET A 40 10.24 -3.37 -15.49
CA MET A 40 9.98 -2.71 -16.77
C MET A 40 11.10 -1.75 -17.15
N ARG A 41 11.59 -0.96 -16.19
CA ARG A 41 12.67 0.01 -16.42
C ARG A 41 13.96 -0.67 -16.86
N LEU A 42 14.38 -1.72 -16.15
CA LEU A 42 15.57 -2.49 -16.51
C LEU A 42 15.38 -3.25 -17.83
N SER A 43 14.18 -3.74 -18.13
CA SER A 43 13.91 -4.38 -19.42
C SER A 43 14.04 -3.39 -20.59
N LYS A 44 13.52 -2.17 -20.46
CA LYS A 44 13.70 -1.09 -21.45
C LYS A 44 15.17 -0.71 -21.58
N PHE A 45 15.87 -0.53 -20.46
CA PHE A 45 17.28 -0.18 -20.43
C PHE A 45 18.13 -1.27 -21.12
N SER A 46 17.87 -2.54 -20.82
CA SER A 46 18.53 -3.68 -21.48
C SER A 46 18.23 -3.72 -22.98
N LEU A 47 17.00 -3.43 -23.39
CA LEU A 47 16.63 -3.37 -24.81
C LEU A 47 17.41 -2.26 -25.55
N CYS A 48 17.50 -1.06 -24.98
CA CYS A 48 18.16 0.08 -25.61
C CYS A 48 19.69 -0.10 -25.72
N ASN A 49 20.29 -0.78 -24.73
CA ASN A 49 21.75 -0.88 -24.61
C ASN A 49 22.31 -2.26 -24.98
N ARG A 50 21.44 -3.24 -25.30
CA ARG A 50 21.80 -4.63 -25.65
C ARG A 50 22.74 -5.29 -24.63
N LEU A 51 22.49 -5.04 -23.36
CA LEU A 51 23.35 -5.50 -22.27
C LEU A 51 23.15 -6.98 -22.00
N THR A 52 24.26 -7.68 -21.76
CA THR A 52 24.23 -9.00 -21.12
C THR A 52 23.79 -8.87 -19.66
N LEU A 53 23.42 -10.00 -19.06
CA LEU A 53 23.08 -10.03 -17.64
C LEU A 53 24.24 -9.55 -16.76
N HIS A 54 25.49 -9.89 -17.13
CA HIS A 54 26.68 -9.51 -16.39
C HIS A 54 26.90 -7.99 -16.43
N GLU A 55 26.93 -7.40 -17.62
CA GLU A 55 27.08 -5.95 -17.80
C GLU A 55 25.96 -5.18 -17.08
N LEU A 56 24.71 -5.62 -17.21
CA LEU A 56 23.59 -4.98 -16.52
C LEU A 56 23.73 -5.08 -14.99
N SER A 57 24.21 -6.20 -14.48
CA SER A 57 24.41 -6.42 -13.04
C SER A 57 25.54 -5.57 -12.47
N ASP A 58 26.67 -5.48 -13.18
CA ASP A 58 27.82 -4.65 -12.79
C ASP A 58 27.46 -3.16 -12.73
N LEU A 59 26.46 -2.75 -13.52
CA LEU A 59 25.95 -1.38 -13.55
C LEU A 59 25.04 -1.01 -12.39
N ILE A 60 24.26 -1.94 -11.84
CA ILE A 60 23.13 -1.56 -10.95
C ILE A 60 23.20 -2.14 -9.54
N LEU A 61 24.08 -3.11 -9.31
CA LEU A 61 24.20 -3.78 -8.01
C LEU A 61 25.19 -3.09 -7.08
N LEU A 62 24.91 -3.13 -5.78
CA LEU A 62 25.82 -2.64 -4.73
C LEU A 62 27.14 -3.43 -4.69
N ARG A 63 27.05 -4.73 -4.99
CA ARG A 63 28.18 -5.65 -5.14
C ARG A 63 27.84 -6.59 -6.28
N ALA A 64 28.60 -6.53 -7.36
CA ALA A 64 28.53 -7.52 -8.42
C ALA A 64 28.85 -8.89 -7.79
N PRO A 65 27.90 -9.84 -7.78
CA PRO A 65 28.22 -11.17 -7.31
C PRO A 65 29.16 -11.84 -8.29
N ALA A 66 30.15 -12.60 -7.80
CA ALA A 66 31.02 -13.40 -8.67
C ALA A 66 30.21 -14.31 -9.59
N ASP A 67 29.10 -14.87 -9.05
CA ASP A 67 28.10 -15.62 -9.81
C ASP A 67 26.68 -15.10 -9.51
N ILE A 68 25.91 -14.81 -10.55
CA ILE A 68 24.49 -14.46 -10.40
C ILE A 68 23.71 -15.76 -10.15
N PRO A 69 22.87 -15.83 -9.11
CA PRO A 69 22.12 -17.05 -8.82
C PRO A 69 21.32 -17.52 -10.03
N THR A 70 21.21 -18.83 -10.24
CA THR A 70 20.43 -19.42 -11.35
C THR A 70 18.97 -18.94 -11.36
N ASN A 71 18.42 -18.60 -10.19
CA ASN A 71 17.07 -18.08 -10.03
C ASN A 71 16.95 -16.56 -10.28
N GLY A 72 18.06 -15.88 -10.56
CA GLY A 72 18.14 -14.43 -10.72
C GLY A 72 18.10 -13.66 -9.39
N LEU A 73 18.18 -12.33 -9.50
CA LEU A 73 18.05 -11.42 -8.36
C LEU A 73 16.59 -10.94 -8.24
N ASP A 74 16.03 -11.06 -7.04
CA ASP A 74 14.62 -10.76 -6.77
C ASP A 74 14.31 -9.25 -6.91
N LEU A 75 13.62 -8.88 -7.99
CA LEU A 75 13.28 -7.48 -8.30
C LEU A 75 12.16 -6.92 -7.43
N ARG A 76 11.61 -7.71 -6.51
CA ARG A 76 10.74 -7.17 -5.46
C ARG A 76 11.54 -6.38 -4.43
N ARG A 77 12.84 -6.62 -4.29
CA ARG A 77 13.67 -6.07 -3.22
C ARG A 77 14.63 -5.01 -3.74
N ALA A 78 14.78 -3.93 -2.99
CA ALA A 78 15.73 -2.85 -3.29
C ALA A 78 17.12 -3.06 -2.65
N ASP A 79 17.27 -3.98 -1.69
CA ASP A 79 18.45 -4.12 -0.81
C ASP A 79 19.73 -4.58 -1.52
N ARG A 80 19.64 -4.99 -2.79
CA ARG A 80 20.78 -5.42 -3.61
C ARG A 80 21.23 -4.36 -4.61
N PHE A 81 20.48 -3.28 -4.75
CA PHE A 81 20.69 -2.26 -5.78
C PHE A 81 21.25 -0.98 -5.15
N GLU A 82 22.10 -0.27 -5.91
CA GLU A 82 22.58 1.05 -5.52
C GLU A 82 21.55 2.09 -6.01
N PRO A 83 20.78 2.75 -5.11
CA PRO A 83 19.64 3.57 -5.54
C PRO A 83 20.03 4.84 -6.30
N THR A 84 21.18 5.45 -5.97
CA THR A 84 21.64 6.71 -6.59
C THR A 84 22.02 6.46 -8.05
N ARG A 85 22.84 5.44 -8.29
CA ARG A 85 23.28 4.90 -9.58
C ARG A 85 22.10 4.42 -10.41
N LEU A 86 21.09 3.79 -9.80
CA LEU A 86 19.84 3.49 -10.50
C LEU A 86 19.13 4.77 -10.97
N GLY A 87 19.06 5.79 -10.11
CA GLY A 87 18.50 7.10 -10.45
C GLY A 87 19.23 7.76 -11.61
N ASP A 88 20.56 7.78 -11.56
CA ASP A 88 21.42 8.38 -12.59
C ASP A 88 21.33 7.63 -13.92
N LEU A 89 21.47 6.29 -13.90
CA LEU A 89 21.44 5.47 -15.11
C LEU A 89 20.07 5.48 -15.81
N LEU A 90 18.99 5.45 -15.03
CA LEU A 90 17.62 5.44 -15.57
C LEU A 90 17.06 6.85 -15.76
N GLN A 91 17.79 7.89 -15.34
CA GLN A 91 17.40 9.30 -15.36
C GLN A 91 16.03 9.52 -14.67
N ILE A 92 15.89 9.02 -13.45
CA ILE A 92 14.68 9.13 -12.64
C ILE A 92 14.93 9.64 -11.24
N SER A 93 13.89 10.18 -10.62
CA SER A 93 13.96 10.70 -9.26
C SER A 93 14.23 9.59 -8.23
N ALA A 94 14.85 9.94 -7.11
CA ALA A 94 15.02 9.02 -5.97
C ALA A 94 13.67 8.46 -5.47
N SER A 95 12.60 9.26 -5.54
CA SER A 95 11.24 8.81 -5.23
C SER A 95 10.75 7.74 -6.21
N ASP A 96 11.06 7.85 -7.49
CA ASP A 96 10.71 6.84 -8.49
C ASP A 96 11.53 5.56 -8.36
N VAL A 97 12.84 5.68 -8.05
CA VAL A 97 13.67 4.51 -7.71
C VAL A 97 13.06 3.77 -6.54
N ALA A 98 12.67 4.50 -5.50
CA ALA A 98 12.03 3.92 -4.34
C ALA A 98 10.73 3.19 -4.74
N ALA A 99 9.85 3.90 -5.43
CA ALA A 99 8.58 3.40 -5.95
C ALA A 99 8.69 2.15 -6.87
N ALA A 100 9.85 1.91 -7.48
CA ALA A 100 10.07 0.85 -8.46
C ALA A 100 10.14 -0.56 -7.84
N PHE A 101 10.27 -0.68 -6.51
CA PHE A 101 10.39 -1.95 -5.77
C PHE A 101 9.20 -2.22 -4.83
N CYS A 102 9.00 -3.49 -4.48
CA CYS A 102 8.05 -3.87 -3.44
C CYS A 102 8.68 -3.63 -2.05
N TYR A 103 8.51 -2.44 -1.49
CA TYR A 103 9.02 -2.17 -0.15
C TYR A 103 8.39 -3.05 0.95
N GLY A 104 9.23 -3.38 1.94
CA GLY A 104 8.83 -3.94 3.23
C GLY A 104 8.93 -5.46 3.31
N THR A 105 9.93 -5.97 4.03
CA THR A 105 9.78 -7.26 4.72
C THR A 105 9.09 -6.98 6.05
N PRO A 106 8.02 -7.71 6.41
CA PRO A 106 7.55 -9.01 5.89
C PRO A 106 6.52 -8.98 4.75
N GLY A 107 6.24 -7.82 4.16
CA GLY A 107 5.27 -7.65 3.06
C GLY A 107 5.51 -8.57 1.85
N LEU A 108 6.75 -8.94 1.53
CA LEU A 108 7.07 -9.78 0.36
C LEU A 108 6.32 -11.12 0.28
N VAL A 109 5.87 -11.68 1.40
CA VAL A 109 5.05 -12.91 1.42
C VAL A 109 3.75 -12.74 0.62
N VAL A 110 3.20 -11.52 0.57
CA VAL A 110 2.00 -11.20 -0.21
C VAL A 110 2.33 -10.66 -1.62
N ALA A 111 3.60 -10.55 -2.01
CA ALA A 111 4.03 -10.21 -3.37
C ALA A 111 4.37 -11.46 -4.20
N SER A 112 3.98 -11.45 -5.48
CA SER A 112 4.23 -12.52 -6.44
C SER A 112 5.69 -12.58 -6.88
N THR A 113 6.25 -13.79 -6.98
CA THR A 113 7.57 -14.05 -7.58
C THR A 113 7.53 -14.11 -9.11
N GLU A 114 6.32 -14.25 -9.68
CA GLU A 114 6.07 -14.19 -11.12
C GLU A 114 5.51 -12.83 -11.49
N LEU A 115 5.87 -12.32 -12.67
CA LEU A 115 5.33 -11.08 -13.22
C LEU A 115 3.81 -11.16 -13.34
N ARG A 116 3.13 -10.22 -12.69
CA ARG A 116 1.69 -10.02 -12.79
C ARG A 116 1.43 -8.71 -13.51
N TYR A 117 0.68 -8.76 -14.61
CA TYR A 117 0.56 -7.60 -15.48
C TYR A 117 -0.84 -7.46 -16.08
N CYS A 118 -1.19 -6.25 -16.47
CA CYS A 118 -2.31 -6.00 -17.37
C CYS A 118 -1.76 -6.02 -18.80
N ARG A 119 -2.43 -6.75 -19.71
CA ARG A 119 -1.95 -6.96 -21.07
C ARG A 119 -1.86 -5.64 -21.84
N GLU A 120 -2.85 -4.79 -21.67
CA GLU A 120 -2.97 -3.48 -22.32
C GLU A 120 -1.87 -2.52 -21.83
N CYS A 121 -1.64 -2.45 -20.52
CA CYS A 121 -0.50 -1.72 -19.96
C CYS A 121 0.84 -2.26 -20.48
N LEU A 122 1.01 -3.59 -20.46
CA LEU A 122 2.24 -4.23 -20.90
C LEU A 122 2.52 -3.93 -22.38
N GLN A 123 1.51 -3.98 -23.25
CA GLN A 123 1.64 -3.68 -24.68
C GLN A 123 2.06 -2.23 -24.96
N GLN A 124 1.79 -1.30 -24.05
CA GLN A 124 2.24 0.10 -24.11
C GLN A 124 3.68 0.28 -23.57
N GLY A 125 4.28 -0.78 -23.03
CA GLY A 125 5.58 -0.71 -22.36
C GLY A 125 5.48 -0.21 -20.94
N PHE A 126 4.36 -0.43 -20.24
CA PHE A 126 4.20 -0.04 -18.84
C PHE A 126 3.90 -1.25 -17.94
N HIS A 127 4.49 -1.25 -16.75
CA HIS A 127 4.11 -2.14 -15.66
C HIS A 127 4.32 -1.46 -14.31
N ALA A 128 3.27 -1.42 -13.48
CA ALA A 128 3.34 -0.83 -12.14
C ALA A 128 3.88 -1.85 -11.12
N THR A 129 4.78 -1.41 -10.24
CA THR A 129 5.36 -2.26 -9.17
C THR A 129 4.28 -2.94 -8.34
N TRP A 130 3.20 -2.23 -8.05
CA TRP A 130 2.16 -2.68 -7.15
C TRP A 130 1.25 -3.76 -7.76
N PHE A 131 1.34 -4.03 -9.06
CA PHE A 131 0.70 -5.22 -9.65
C PHE A 131 1.26 -6.52 -9.09
N GLN A 132 2.45 -6.51 -8.50
CA GLN A 132 3.04 -7.68 -7.86
C GLN A 132 2.31 -8.12 -6.59
N TRP A 133 1.59 -7.23 -5.92
CA TRP A 133 0.86 -7.55 -4.70
C TRP A 133 -0.35 -8.44 -4.97
N ARG A 134 -0.39 -9.66 -4.42
CA ARG A 134 -1.41 -10.69 -4.71
C ARG A 134 -2.85 -10.25 -4.39
N PHE A 135 -3.03 -9.31 -3.46
CA PHE A 135 -4.34 -8.74 -3.13
C PHE A 135 -4.87 -7.80 -4.23
N ILE A 136 -4.00 -7.26 -5.08
CA ILE A 136 -4.39 -6.51 -6.27
C ILE A 136 -4.75 -7.51 -7.35
N SER A 137 -6.00 -7.51 -7.81
CA SER A 137 -6.52 -8.52 -8.74
C SER A 137 -6.77 -7.98 -10.15
N ARG A 138 -6.99 -6.67 -10.29
CA ARG A 138 -7.24 -6.01 -11.58
C ARG A 138 -6.42 -4.74 -11.75
N CYS A 139 -6.22 -4.36 -13.01
CA CYS A 139 -5.70 -3.05 -13.35
C CYS A 139 -6.80 -1.98 -13.22
N PRO A 140 -6.54 -0.85 -12.56
CA PRO A 140 -7.53 0.21 -12.37
C PRO A 140 -7.79 1.02 -13.65
N LEU A 141 -6.86 0.99 -14.62
CA LEU A 141 -6.99 1.72 -15.88
C LEU A 141 -7.88 0.98 -16.87
N HIS A 142 -7.69 -0.33 -16.99
CA HIS A 142 -8.37 -1.16 -17.99
C HIS A 142 -9.46 -2.06 -17.41
N GLN A 143 -9.61 -2.08 -16.08
CA GLN A 143 -10.58 -2.92 -15.35
C GLN A 143 -10.48 -4.42 -15.69
N ARG A 144 -9.31 -4.88 -16.12
CA ARG A 144 -9.02 -6.28 -16.46
C ARG A 144 -8.25 -6.98 -15.36
N SER A 145 -8.53 -8.26 -15.17
CA SER A 145 -7.76 -9.13 -14.28
C SER A 145 -6.29 -9.16 -14.67
N LEU A 146 -5.40 -9.09 -13.68
CA LEU A 146 -3.97 -9.23 -13.89
C LEU A 146 -3.64 -10.66 -14.32
N ARG A 147 -2.86 -10.78 -15.40
CA ARG A 147 -2.41 -12.04 -15.97
C ARG A 147 -1.07 -12.47 -15.38
N ARG A 148 -0.75 -13.74 -15.55
CA ARG A 148 0.55 -14.35 -15.26
C ARG A 148 1.00 -15.16 -16.47
N GLY A 149 2.31 -15.32 -16.61
CA GLY A 149 2.93 -16.04 -17.72
C GLY A 149 2.83 -15.30 -19.06
N CYS A 150 3.48 -15.86 -20.08
CA CYS A 150 3.52 -15.27 -21.42
C CYS A 150 2.11 -15.20 -22.05
N PRO A 151 1.72 -14.09 -22.71
CA PRO A 151 0.45 -13.99 -23.43
C PRO A 151 0.26 -15.03 -24.54
N ARG A 152 1.35 -15.61 -25.08
CA ARG A 152 1.34 -16.55 -26.21
C ARG A 152 1.46 -18.01 -25.78
N CYS A 153 2.42 -18.34 -24.90
CA CYS A 153 2.71 -19.72 -24.52
C CYS A 153 2.45 -20.06 -23.05
N ALA A 154 1.91 -19.11 -22.27
CA ALA A 154 1.61 -19.24 -20.84
C ALA A 154 2.79 -19.58 -19.90
N LYS A 155 4.01 -19.75 -20.42
CA LYS A 155 5.21 -20.00 -19.60
C LYS A 155 5.38 -18.89 -18.56
N PRO A 156 5.67 -19.22 -17.28
CA PRO A 156 5.86 -18.23 -16.23
C PRO A 156 6.93 -17.21 -16.60
N ILE A 157 6.70 -15.95 -16.26
CA ILE A 157 7.67 -14.87 -16.40
C ILE A 157 8.16 -14.55 -14.99
N ARG A 158 9.45 -14.73 -14.71
CA ARG A 158 10.00 -14.47 -13.38
C ARG A 158 10.08 -12.96 -13.14
N TYR A 159 9.76 -12.53 -11.93
CA TYR A 159 9.96 -11.15 -11.51
C TYR A 159 11.36 -11.00 -10.87
N ALA A 160 12.38 -11.25 -11.68
CA ALA A 160 13.77 -11.26 -11.26
C ALA A 160 14.67 -10.75 -12.39
N LEU A 161 15.86 -10.25 -12.03
CA LEU A 161 16.94 -9.98 -12.96
C LEU A 161 17.66 -11.30 -13.24
N HIS A 162 17.51 -11.84 -14.45
CA HIS A 162 18.13 -13.09 -14.89
C HIS A 162 18.38 -13.07 -16.41
N GLY A 163 19.03 -14.12 -16.93
CA GLY A 163 19.46 -14.22 -18.33
C GLY A 163 18.34 -13.89 -19.32
N ASP A 164 17.18 -14.54 -19.22
CA ASP A 164 16.05 -14.29 -20.13
C ASP A 164 15.61 -12.81 -20.15
N MET A 165 15.67 -12.10 -19.02
CA MET A 165 15.29 -10.67 -18.97
C MET A 165 16.29 -9.80 -19.73
N ALA A 166 17.59 -10.11 -19.63
CA ALA A 166 18.65 -9.34 -20.26
C ALA A 166 18.80 -9.66 -21.76
N GLU A 167 18.74 -10.95 -22.11
CA GLU A 167 18.91 -11.46 -23.48
C GLU A 167 17.65 -11.34 -24.34
N HIS A 168 16.48 -11.46 -23.72
CA HIS A 168 15.17 -11.37 -24.39
C HIS A 168 14.30 -10.27 -23.76
N PRO A 169 14.80 -9.02 -23.65
CA PRO A 169 14.09 -7.97 -22.95
C PRO A 169 12.73 -7.71 -23.63
N LEU A 170 11.68 -7.68 -22.82
CA LEU A 170 10.31 -7.45 -23.27
C LEU A 170 9.79 -8.49 -24.28
N ALA A 171 10.37 -9.70 -24.28
CA ALA A 171 9.95 -10.83 -25.07
C ALA A 171 10.01 -12.14 -24.28
N CYS A 172 9.28 -13.15 -24.73
CA CYS A 172 9.33 -14.47 -24.12
C CYS A 172 10.53 -15.27 -24.64
N ALA A 173 11.47 -15.64 -23.77
CA ALA A 173 12.61 -16.49 -24.12
C ALA A 173 12.22 -17.90 -24.64
N GLN A 174 11.00 -18.35 -24.39
CA GLN A 174 10.53 -19.69 -24.81
C GLN A 174 9.86 -19.70 -26.19
N CYS A 175 9.19 -18.61 -26.59
CA CYS A 175 8.42 -18.58 -27.85
C CYS A 175 8.67 -17.34 -28.72
N GLY A 176 9.60 -16.47 -28.32
CA GLY A 176 9.89 -15.20 -28.99
C GLY A 176 8.73 -14.19 -28.97
N GLY A 177 7.66 -14.47 -28.21
CA GLY A 177 6.47 -13.63 -28.17
C GLY A 177 6.80 -12.23 -27.64
N LYS A 178 6.67 -11.23 -28.51
CA LYS A 178 6.90 -9.80 -28.24
C LYS A 178 5.83 -9.25 -27.30
N TRP A 179 6.21 -8.69 -26.16
CA TRP A 179 5.26 -8.18 -25.16
C TRP A 179 4.92 -6.71 -25.36
N VAL A 180 5.82 -5.94 -25.97
CA VAL A 180 5.63 -4.53 -26.34
C VAL A 180 5.76 -4.39 -27.86
N PRO A 181 4.70 -4.69 -28.64
CA PRO A 181 4.79 -4.77 -30.10
C PRO A 181 5.35 -3.49 -30.74
N ALA A 182 5.01 -2.32 -30.19
CA ALA A 182 5.45 -1.03 -30.70
C ALA A 182 6.98 -0.89 -30.78
N LEU A 183 7.72 -1.45 -29.81
CA LEU A 183 9.19 -1.38 -29.78
C LEU A 183 9.88 -2.22 -30.86
N HIS A 184 9.13 -3.05 -31.58
CA HIS A 184 9.67 -3.85 -32.68
C HIS A 184 9.40 -3.23 -34.06
N LEU A 185 8.79 -2.04 -34.10
CA LEU A 185 8.63 -1.26 -35.32
C LEU A 185 9.83 -0.31 -35.48
N PRO A 186 10.16 0.12 -36.72
CA PRO A 186 11.12 1.20 -36.94
C PRO A 186 10.70 2.45 -36.16
N ALA A 187 11.64 3.06 -35.43
CA ALA A 187 11.37 4.19 -34.51
C ALA A 187 10.28 3.90 -33.46
N GLY A 188 10.08 2.62 -33.12
CA GLY A 188 9.18 2.17 -32.08
C GLY A 188 9.47 2.79 -30.73
N GLN A 189 8.44 3.19 -30.00
CA GLN A 189 8.53 3.80 -28.69
C GLN A 189 7.49 3.23 -27.74
N CYS A 190 7.77 3.30 -26.43
CA CYS A 190 6.72 3.10 -25.43
C CYS A 190 5.76 4.29 -25.43
N THR A 191 4.55 4.06 -24.95
CA THR A 191 3.58 5.13 -24.71
C THR A 191 3.50 5.36 -23.20
N PRO A 192 4.11 6.44 -22.67
CA PRO A 192 4.01 6.76 -21.26
C PRO A 192 2.56 6.99 -20.85
N ILE A 193 2.24 6.56 -19.64
CA ILE A 193 0.98 6.88 -19.00
C ILE A 193 1.10 8.29 -18.41
N SER A 194 0.26 9.21 -18.89
CA SER A 194 0.21 10.60 -18.46
C SER A 194 -1.21 11.02 -18.06
N GLY A 195 -1.38 12.26 -17.60
CA GLY A 195 -2.69 12.82 -17.27
C GLY A 195 -3.44 12.08 -16.15
N ASP A 196 -4.75 11.93 -16.32
CA ASP A 196 -5.66 11.36 -15.32
C ASP A 196 -5.34 9.88 -14.98
N PRO A 197 -5.04 9.00 -15.96
CA PRO A 197 -4.56 7.65 -15.68
C PRO A 197 -3.32 7.62 -14.78
N ALA A 198 -2.33 8.48 -15.03
CA ALA A 198 -1.11 8.55 -14.23
C ALA A 198 -1.41 8.97 -12.78
N ARG A 199 -2.26 9.99 -12.59
CA ARG A 199 -2.70 10.41 -11.25
C ARG A 199 -3.43 9.29 -10.51
N ASN A 200 -4.27 8.52 -11.20
CA ASN A 200 -4.96 7.38 -10.59
C ASN A 200 -3.99 6.27 -10.16
N LEU A 201 -3.03 5.90 -11.03
CA LEU A 201 -2.00 4.92 -10.68
C LEU A 201 -1.16 5.37 -9.48
N HIS A 202 -0.79 6.64 -9.42
CA HIS A 202 -0.04 7.20 -8.31
C HIS A 202 -0.85 7.13 -7.00
N ARG A 203 -2.14 7.49 -7.02
CA ARG A 203 -3.01 7.35 -5.84
C ARG A 203 -3.09 5.90 -5.35
N TRP A 204 -3.24 4.94 -6.27
CA TRP A 204 -3.20 3.52 -5.91
C TRP A 204 -1.86 3.11 -5.29
N GLN A 205 -0.75 3.58 -5.87
CA GLN A 205 0.58 3.32 -5.35
C GLN A 205 0.75 3.84 -3.92
N THR A 206 0.34 5.08 -3.65
CA THR A 206 0.40 5.69 -2.31
C THR A 206 -0.47 4.91 -1.31
N CYS A 207 -1.73 4.62 -1.67
CA CYS A 207 -2.65 3.84 -0.84
C CYS A 207 -2.07 2.46 -0.46
N ILE A 208 -1.45 1.79 -1.43
CA ILE A 208 -0.81 0.48 -1.21
C ILE A 208 0.45 0.63 -0.35
N ALA A 209 1.30 1.62 -0.62
CA ALA A 209 2.53 1.86 0.13
C ALA A 209 2.23 2.14 1.62
N GLU A 210 1.26 3.02 1.90
CA GLU A 210 0.80 3.28 3.28
C GLU A 210 0.34 1.97 3.96
N SER A 211 -0.38 1.13 3.22
CA SER A 211 -0.90 -0.14 3.72
C SER A 211 0.18 -1.20 3.95
N THR A 212 1.20 -1.28 3.09
CA THR A 212 2.28 -2.27 3.21
C THR A 212 3.34 -1.87 4.24
N VAL A 213 3.60 -0.57 4.43
CA VAL A 213 4.42 -0.07 5.55
C VAL A 213 3.84 -0.54 6.87
N ARG A 214 2.51 -0.51 7.02
CA ARG A 214 1.81 -0.99 8.23
C ARG A 214 1.97 -2.50 8.44
N LEU A 215 2.04 -3.29 7.38
CA LEU A 215 2.34 -4.73 7.48
C LEU A 215 3.77 -4.98 7.98
N SER A 216 4.68 -4.05 7.70
CA SER A 216 6.11 -4.19 7.98
C SER A 216 6.52 -3.77 9.39
N ARG A 217 5.75 -2.87 10.03
CA ARG A 217 6.04 -2.35 11.39
C ARG A 217 5.68 -3.29 12.56
N LEU A 218 5.17 -4.49 12.31
CA LEU A 218 4.76 -5.41 13.37
C LEU A 218 5.74 -6.60 13.46
N PRO A 219 6.77 -6.56 14.33
CA PRO A 219 7.38 -7.80 14.78
C PRO A 219 6.29 -8.59 15.48
N ARG A 220 5.82 -9.68 14.86
CA ARG A 220 4.80 -10.54 15.46
C ARG A 220 5.40 -11.15 16.70
N ARG A 221 4.98 -10.71 17.88
CA ARG A 221 5.19 -11.48 19.10
C ARG A 221 3.85 -12.04 19.55
N LYS A 222 3.74 -13.35 19.68
CA LYS A 222 2.57 -14.01 20.27
C LYS A 222 2.92 -14.37 21.69
N HIS A 223 1.95 -14.19 22.57
CA HIS A 223 2.03 -14.70 23.93
C HIS A 223 2.09 -16.23 23.87
N ASP A 224 3.23 -16.79 24.24
CA ASP A 224 3.37 -18.22 24.47
C ASP A 224 2.64 -18.57 25.77
N SER A 225 1.62 -19.42 25.66
CA SER A 225 0.80 -19.86 26.80
C SER A 225 1.57 -20.70 27.80
N LEU A 226 2.71 -21.29 27.43
CA LEU A 226 3.54 -22.12 28.31
C LEU A 226 4.58 -21.31 29.07
N THR A 227 5.23 -20.35 28.40
CA THR A 227 6.31 -19.55 29.02
C THR A 227 5.84 -18.18 29.53
N GLY A 228 4.64 -17.73 29.15
CA GLY A 228 4.14 -16.39 29.42
C GLY A 228 4.89 -15.29 28.66
N GLN A 229 5.83 -15.65 27.78
CA GLN A 229 6.67 -14.72 27.05
C GLN A 229 6.10 -14.40 25.67
N PHE A 230 6.39 -13.20 25.19
CA PHE A 230 6.08 -12.76 23.85
C PHE A 230 7.15 -13.25 22.87
N VAL A 231 6.90 -14.38 22.19
CA VAL A 231 7.82 -15.00 21.22
C VAL A 231 7.52 -14.58 19.79
N ALA A 232 8.58 -14.42 18.99
CA ALA A 232 8.48 -14.07 17.59
C ALA A 232 7.71 -15.16 16.81
N VAL A 233 6.66 -14.79 16.08
CA VAL A 233 5.89 -15.72 15.23
C VAL A 233 6.27 -15.55 13.78
N PRO A 234 6.55 -16.64 13.04
CA PRO A 234 6.68 -16.59 11.59
C PRO A 234 5.45 -15.96 10.94
N ASP A 235 5.66 -15.15 9.89
CA ASP A 235 4.55 -14.52 9.19
C ASP A 235 3.66 -15.56 8.50
N ASN A 236 2.51 -15.86 9.10
CA ASN A 236 1.50 -16.69 8.46
C ASN A 236 0.81 -15.88 7.35
N ARG A 237 0.83 -16.44 6.13
CA ARG A 237 0.16 -15.95 4.92
C ARG A 237 -1.32 -15.61 5.14
N ALA A 238 -2.06 -16.41 5.94
CA ALA A 238 -3.48 -16.18 6.20
C ALA A 238 -3.75 -14.83 6.91
N ALA A 239 -2.95 -14.50 7.93
CA ALA A 239 -3.10 -13.24 8.65
C ALA A 239 -2.71 -12.02 7.80
N SER A 240 -1.76 -12.17 6.86
CA SER A 240 -1.44 -11.11 5.90
C SER A 240 -2.55 -10.91 4.86
N VAL A 241 -3.19 -11.99 4.39
CA VAL A 241 -4.36 -11.93 3.50
C VAL A 241 -5.50 -11.15 4.15
N HIS A 242 -5.86 -11.43 5.41
CA HIS A 242 -6.91 -10.70 6.13
C HIS A 242 -6.60 -9.20 6.25
N ARG A 243 -5.34 -8.83 6.53
CA ARG A 243 -4.94 -7.41 6.64
C ARG A 243 -5.04 -6.65 5.32
N THR A 244 -4.87 -7.35 4.20
CA THR A 244 -4.97 -6.78 2.84
C THR A 244 -6.34 -6.96 2.19
N ALA A 245 -7.31 -7.56 2.88
CA ALA A 245 -8.64 -7.84 2.33
C ALA A 245 -9.35 -6.56 1.87
N HIS A 246 -9.21 -5.46 2.61
CA HIS A 246 -9.77 -4.17 2.22
C HIS A 246 -9.18 -3.65 0.91
N LEU A 247 -7.87 -3.75 0.69
CA LEU A 247 -7.24 -3.35 -0.59
C LEU A 247 -7.74 -4.21 -1.75
N HIS A 248 -7.88 -5.51 -1.53
CA HIS A 248 -8.45 -6.41 -2.53
C HIS A 248 -9.88 -5.98 -2.91
N MET A 249 -10.72 -5.74 -1.91
CA MET A 249 -12.10 -5.32 -2.12
C MET A 249 -12.17 -3.93 -2.77
N SER A 250 -11.39 -2.96 -2.30
CA SER A 250 -11.28 -1.63 -2.91
C SER A 250 -10.86 -1.73 -4.38
N ASN A 251 -9.84 -2.53 -4.70
CA ASN A 251 -9.39 -2.74 -6.08
C ASN A 251 -10.47 -3.39 -6.96
N ARG A 252 -11.39 -4.16 -6.38
CA ARG A 252 -12.52 -4.76 -7.11
C ARG A 252 -13.70 -3.81 -7.31
N LEU A 253 -13.92 -2.91 -6.38
CA LEU A 253 -15.11 -2.06 -6.35
C LEU A 253 -14.86 -0.70 -7.02
N TYR A 254 -13.63 -0.19 -6.98
CA TYR A 254 -13.34 1.19 -7.32
C TYR A 254 -12.23 1.29 -8.37
N GLU A 255 -12.41 2.21 -9.32
CA GLU A 255 -11.40 2.53 -10.32
C GLU A 255 -10.24 3.33 -9.72
N ALA A 256 -10.55 4.20 -8.74
CA ALA A 256 -9.59 4.91 -7.92
C ALA A 256 -9.65 4.40 -6.48
N PRO A 257 -8.56 4.48 -5.69
CA PRO A 257 -8.64 4.08 -4.30
C PRO A 257 -9.52 5.08 -3.51
N PRO A 258 -10.22 4.62 -2.47
CA PRO A 258 -10.79 5.53 -1.48
C PRO A 258 -9.69 6.47 -0.94
N PRO A 259 -10.02 7.74 -0.66
CA PRO A 259 -9.02 8.67 -0.14
C PRO A 259 -8.42 8.12 1.15
N THR A 260 -7.11 8.23 1.29
CA THR A 260 -6.44 7.76 2.52
C THR A 260 -6.75 8.70 3.67
N MET A 261 -6.59 8.24 4.90
CA MET A 261 -6.76 9.15 6.04
C MET A 261 -5.76 10.30 6.02
N MET A 262 -4.53 10.08 5.54
CA MET A 262 -3.55 11.16 5.43
C MET A 262 -4.01 12.22 4.41
N GLU A 263 -4.56 11.80 3.26
CA GLU A 263 -5.17 12.71 2.29
C GLU A 263 -6.32 13.53 2.90
N LEU A 264 -7.17 12.90 3.72
CA LEU A 264 -8.31 13.55 4.36
C LEU A 264 -7.90 14.48 5.50
N LEU A 265 -6.92 14.09 6.32
CA LEU A 265 -6.44 14.87 7.46
C LEU A 265 -5.57 16.06 7.04
N ALA A 266 -4.88 15.98 5.89
CA ALA A 266 -4.15 17.11 5.32
C ALA A 266 -5.08 18.24 4.83
N ARG A 267 -6.37 17.95 4.63
CA ARG A 267 -7.40 18.94 4.25
C ARG A 267 -8.57 18.86 5.22
N PRO A 268 -8.33 19.17 6.51
CA PRO A 268 -9.39 19.10 7.49
C PRO A 268 -10.51 20.07 7.09
N PRO A 269 -11.76 19.78 7.47
CA PRO A 269 -12.82 20.76 7.28
C PRO A 269 -12.40 22.06 7.98
N HIS A 270 -12.63 23.21 7.35
CA HIS A 270 -12.71 24.45 8.11
C HIS A 270 -13.73 24.22 9.22
N PRO A 271 -13.44 24.62 10.48
CA PRO A 271 -14.42 24.50 11.55
C PRO A 271 -15.69 25.21 11.09
N CYS A 272 -16.73 24.45 10.78
CA CYS A 272 -18.05 25.01 10.55
C CYS A 272 -18.47 25.64 11.87
N THR A 273 -18.34 26.96 11.97
CA THR A 273 -19.06 27.79 12.93
C THR A 273 -20.55 27.60 12.67
N GLY A 274 -21.18 26.60 13.28
CA GLY A 274 -22.65 26.49 13.20
C GLY A 274 -23.29 25.12 13.37
N THR A 275 -22.55 24.01 13.50
CA THR A 275 -23.17 22.76 13.98
C THR A 275 -22.85 22.62 15.47
N PRO A 276 -23.85 22.68 16.37
CA PRO A 276 -23.60 22.40 17.76
C PRO A 276 -22.99 21.01 17.84
N ILE A 277 -21.81 20.87 18.44
CA ILE A 277 -21.46 19.61 19.10
C ILE A 277 -22.65 19.35 20.02
N PRO A 278 -23.42 18.26 19.86
CA PRO A 278 -24.42 17.92 20.85
C PRO A 278 -23.64 17.83 22.16
N GLN A 279 -23.86 18.76 23.07
CA GLN A 279 -23.44 18.53 24.44
C GLN A 279 -24.16 17.24 24.82
N PRO A 280 -23.43 16.18 25.20
CA PRO A 280 -24.11 14.99 25.69
C PRO A 280 -24.90 15.45 26.89
N ASP A 281 -26.23 15.51 26.77
CA ASP A 281 -27.08 15.55 27.93
C ASP A 281 -26.62 14.38 28.79
N LEU A 282 -26.15 14.70 30.00
CA LEU A 282 -25.83 13.74 31.06
C LEU A 282 -27.13 13.07 31.55
N ALA A 283 -28.03 12.70 30.64
CA ALA A 283 -29.14 11.82 30.92
C ALA A 283 -28.54 10.44 31.19
N ALA A 284 -28.86 9.90 32.35
CA ALA A 284 -28.37 8.64 32.91
C ALA A 284 -28.13 7.55 31.85
N SER A 285 -26.92 7.53 31.27
CA SER A 285 -26.54 6.52 30.30
C SER A 285 -26.44 5.19 31.03
N SER A 286 -26.94 4.14 30.39
CA SER A 286 -26.83 2.76 30.85
C SER A 286 -25.41 2.51 31.37
N ARG A 287 -25.28 2.25 32.69
CA ARG A 287 -24.01 1.84 33.29
C ARG A 287 -23.37 0.76 32.41
N PRO A 288 -22.03 0.77 32.21
CA PRO A 288 -21.37 -0.32 31.52
C PRO A 288 -21.82 -1.65 32.17
N ARG A 289 -22.46 -2.53 31.39
CA ARG A 289 -22.96 -3.84 31.86
C ARG A 289 -21.84 -4.84 32.18
N LEU A 290 -20.62 -4.37 32.43
CA LEU A 290 -19.47 -5.21 32.68
C LEU A 290 -18.69 -4.65 33.87
N GLY A 291 -18.80 -5.34 35.00
CA GLY A 291 -17.99 -5.07 36.18
C GLY A 291 -16.53 -5.45 35.95
N GLN A 292 -15.65 -4.76 36.69
CA GLN A 292 -14.19 -4.95 36.78
C GLN A 292 -13.75 -6.41 36.95
N ILE A 293 -14.64 -7.26 37.48
CA ILE A 293 -14.46 -8.70 37.69
C ILE A 293 -14.06 -9.44 36.40
N ASN A 294 -14.60 -9.04 35.24
CA ASN A 294 -14.36 -9.78 33.99
C ASN A 294 -13.05 -9.38 33.30
N ARG A 295 -12.38 -8.30 33.74
CA ARG A 295 -11.26 -7.67 33.02
C ARG A 295 -10.26 -6.96 33.96
N PRO A 296 -9.55 -7.69 34.83
CA PRO A 296 -8.65 -7.12 35.84
C PRO A 296 -7.46 -6.33 35.27
N HIS A 297 -7.13 -6.52 33.98
CA HIS A 297 -5.97 -5.88 33.32
C HIS A 297 -6.28 -4.52 32.69
N PHE A 298 -7.56 -4.10 32.60
CA PHE A 298 -7.92 -2.78 32.07
C PHE A 298 -8.10 -1.78 33.21
N THR A 299 -7.30 -0.71 33.19
CA THR A 299 -7.34 0.32 34.24
C THR A 299 -8.65 1.09 34.23
N GLN A 300 -9.01 1.72 35.35
CA GLN A 300 -10.17 2.61 35.46
C GLN A 300 -10.20 3.69 34.36
N ARG A 301 -9.03 4.11 33.87
CA ARG A 301 -8.87 5.03 32.73
C ARG A 301 -9.43 4.45 31.42
N PHE A 302 -9.19 3.18 31.11
CA PHE A 302 -9.75 2.57 29.91
C PHE A 302 -11.29 2.55 29.97
N LEU A 303 -11.87 2.24 31.14
CA LEU A 303 -13.32 2.22 31.33
C LEU A 303 -13.94 3.61 31.15
N ALA A 304 -13.27 4.68 31.63
CA ALA A 304 -13.72 6.05 31.43
C ALA A 304 -13.75 6.43 29.93
N LEU A 305 -12.69 6.10 29.19
CA LEU A 305 -12.60 6.35 27.75
C LEU A 305 -13.62 5.52 26.96
N GLU A 306 -13.82 4.26 27.34
CA GLU A 306 -14.83 3.41 26.72
C GLU A 306 -16.26 3.93 26.99
N SER A 307 -16.51 4.46 28.19
CA SER A 307 -17.78 5.14 28.50
C SER A 307 -17.99 6.36 27.61
N ALA A 308 -16.97 7.21 27.41
CA ALA A 308 -17.05 8.36 26.51
C ALA A 308 -17.33 7.93 25.06
N LEU A 309 -16.68 6.86 24.58
CA LEU A 309 -16.94 6.26 23.26
C LEU A 309 -18.39 5.78 23.12
N LEU A 310 -18.95 5.10 24.14
CA LEU A 310 -20.33 4.61 24.13
C LEU A 310 -21.35 5.76 24.13
N GLN A 311 -21.11 6.79 24.95
CA GLN A 311 -21.94 7.99 24.99
C GLN A 311 -21.98 8.69 23.62
N PHE A 312 -20.81 8.87 22.99
CA PHE A 312 -20.73 9.45 21.64
C PHE A 312 -21.50 8.60 20.62
N ARG A 313 -21.32 7.27 20.63
CA ARG A 313 -22.06 6.37 19.72
C ARG A 313 -23.57 6.57 19.86
N ASP A 314 -24.07 6.61 21.08
CA ASP A 314 -25.51 6.69 21.35
C ASP A 314 -26.08 8.06 20.95
N ALA A 315 -25.35 9.14 21.22
CA ALA A 315 -25.74 10.49 20.83
C ALA A 315 -25.71 10.71 19.31
N PHE A 316 -24.64 10.26 18.63
CA PHE A 316 -24.40 10.59 17.23
C PHE A 316 -24.98 9.57 16.24
N PHE A 317 -25.03 8.30 16.62
CA PHE A 317 -25.40 7.18 15.73
C PHE A 317 -26.51 6.28 16.28
N GLY A 318 -27.02 6.55 17.49
CA GLY A 318 -27.97 5.66 18.17
C GLY A 318 -29.21 5.36 17.33
N HIS A 319 -29.78 6.38 16.66
CA HIS A 319 -30.94 6.18 15.79
C HIS A 319 -30.61 5.31 14.56
N ALA A 320 -29.52 5.63 13.86
CA ALA A 320 -29.10 4.90 12.65
C ALA A 320 -28.79 3.43 12.94
N LEU A 321 -28.11 3.12 14.06
CA LEU A 321 -27.74 1.76 14.42
C LEU A 321 -28.94 0.92 14.91
N ARG A 322 -29.94 1.54 15.56
CA ARG A 322 -31.15 0.83 16.04
C ARG A 322 -32.06 0.40 14.90
N ASN A 323 -32.07 1.13 13.79
CA ASN A 323 -32.94 0.87 12.66
C ASN A 323 -32.41 -0.20 11.69
N ILE A 324 -31.23 -0.78 11.97
CA ILE A 324 -30.69 -1.86 11.16
C ILE A 324 -31.32 -3.18 11.60
N ASP A 325 -32.13 -3.76 10.72
CA ASP A 325 -32.72 -5.07 10.96
C ASP A 325 -31.65 -6.18 10.96
N MET A 326 -32.00 -7.32 11.56
CA MET A 326 -31.10 -8.46 11.70
C MET A 326 -30.67 -9.07 10.35
N LEU A 327 -31.55 -9.04 9.34
CA LEU A 327 -31.31 -9.65 8.04
C LEU A 327 -30.24 -8.86 7.27
N THR A 328 -30.34 -7.53 7.29
CA THR A 328 -29.36 -6.60 6.73
C THR A 328 -28.02 -6.76 7.44
N TRP A 329 -28.03 -6.89 8.77
CA TRP A 329 -26.81 -7.14 9.54
C TRP A 329 -26.12 -8.45 9.17
N HIS A 330 -26.87 -9.55 9.06
CA HIS A 330 -26.32 -10.83 8.62
C HIS A 330 -25.80 -10.76 7.19
N THR A 331 -26.49 -10.05 6.31
CA THR A 331 -26.07 -9.84 4.92
C THR A 331 -24.73 -9.10 4.88
N LEU A 332 -24.58 -8.02 5.65
CA LEU A 332 -23.32 -7.27 5.78
C LEU A 332 -22.18 -8.17 6.25
N CYS A 333 -22.40 -8.99 7.28
CA CYS A 333 -21.39 -9.92 7.78
C CYS A 333 -20.95 -10.93 6.70
N ARG A 334 -21.91 -11.50 5.95
CA ARG A 334 -21.64 -12.46 4.87
C ARG A 334 -20.94 -11.84 3.67
N GLN A 335 -21.22 -10.57 3.39
CA GLN A 335 -20.63 -9.83 2.26
C GLN A 335 -19.34 -9.08 2.64
N HIS A 336 -18.73 -9.41 3.78
CA HIS A 336 -17.52 -8.74 4.28
C HIS A 336 -17.66 -7.21 4.33
N PHE A 337 -18.85 -6.74 4.69
CA PHE A 337 -19.20 -5.33 4.79
C PHE A 337 -19.09 -4.54 3.48
N ALA A 338 -19.18 -5.24 2.35
CA ALA A 338 -19.50 -4.63 1.05
C ALA A 338 -21.01 -4.67 0.84
N ILE A 339 -21.65 -3.54 0.53
CA ILE A 339 -23.11 -3.45 0.35
C ILE A 339 -23.47 -2.45 -0.74
N ALA A 340 -24.61 -2.66 -1.41
CA ALA A 340 -25.13 -1.73 -2.40
C ALA A 340 -25.55 -0.41 -1.74
N THR A 341 -25.31 0.72 -2.41
CA THR A 341 -25.56 2.06 -1.81
C THR A 341 -27.03 2.37 -1.58
N ASN A 342 -27.94 1.65 -2.25
CA ASN A 342 -29.39 1.77 -2.08
C ASN A 342 -29.96 0.85 -1.00
N ALA A 343 -29.16 -0.07 -0.45
CA ALA A 343 -29.62 -1.01 0.57
C ALA A 343 -29.57 -0.42 2.00
N VAL A 344 -28.86 0.68 2.20
CA VAL A 344 -28.78 1.39 3.48
C VAL A 344 -28.79 2.89 3.25
N THR A 345 -29.31 3.65 4.23
CA THR A 345 -29.19 5.11 4.20
C THR A 345 -27.73 5.53 4.40
N VAL A 346 -27.48 6.78 4.06
CA VAL A 346 -26.17 7.43 4.19
C VAL A 346 -25.71 7.42 5.64
N GLU A 347 -26.61 7.80 6.54
CA GLU A 347 -26.39 7.87 7.98
C GLU A 347 -26.07 6.48 8.54
N THR A 348 -26.77 5.45 8.06
CA THR A 348 -26.53 4.05 8.44
C THR A 348 -25.17 3.56 7.95
N ALA A 349 -24.78 3.86 6.71
CA ALA A 349 -23.46 3.47 6.18
C ALA A 349 -22.32 4.11 6.98
N VAL A 350 -22.41 5.41 7.27
CA VAL A 350 -21.43 6.15 8.10
C VAL A 350 -21.38 5.57 9.50
N ALA A 351 -22.54 5.33 10.13
CA ALA A 351 -22.63 4.76 11.47
C ALA A 351 -21.98 3.38 11.57
N ILE A 352 -22.24 2.47 10.61
CA ILE A 352 -21.67 1.12 10.59
C ILE A 352 -20.15 1.19 10.40
N GLY A 353 -19.66 1.96 9.43
CA GLY A 353 -18.22 2.09 9.19
C GLY A 353 -17.48 2.64 10.41
N TRP A 354 -18.02 3.70 11.01
CA TRP A 354 -17.49 4.29 12.24
C TRP A 354 -17.50 3.29 13.39
N HIS A 355 -18.61 2.57 13.57
CA HIS A 355 -18.74 1.58 14.62
C HIS A 355 -17.74 0.42 14.47
N LEU A 356 -17.54 -0.09 13.25
CA LEU A 356 -16.53 -1.11 12.96
C LEU A 356 -15.11 -0.62 13.26
N SER A 357 -14.83 0.65 13.00
CA SER A 357 -13.51 1.26 13.22
C SER A 357 -13.14 1.33 14.70
N TRP A 358 -14.10 1.70 15.56
CA TRP A 358 -13.86 1.89 16.99
C TRP A 358 -14.06 0.64 17.83
N PHE A 359 -15.09 -0.17 17.54
CA PHE A 359 -15.43 -1.35 18.33
C PHE A 359 -14.79 -2.63 17.79
N GLY A 360 -14.48 -2.68 16.48
CA GLY A 360 -13.92 -3.83 15.81
C GLY A 360 -14.95 -4.89 15.43
N LEU A 361 -14.62 -5.68 14.40
CA LEU A 361 -15.50 -6.67 13.77
C LEU A 361 -16.16 -7.63 14.77
N VAL A 362 -15.39 -8.15 15.73
CA VAL A 362 -15.88 -9.15 16.70
C VAL A 362 -17.02 -8.57 17.52
N ARG A 363 -16.83 -7.39 18.10
CA ARG A 363 -17.82 -6.73 18.95
C ARG A 363 -19.02 -6.22 18.15
N THR A 364 -18.79 -5.80 16.91
CA THR A 364 -19.85 -5.38 16.00
C THR A 364 -20.73 -6.58 15.62
N CYS A 365 -20.13 -7.70 15.19
CA CYS A 365 -20.87 -8.88 14.73
C CYS A 365 -21.47 -9.71 15.88
N SER A 366 -20.90 -9.67 17.09
CA SER A 366 -21.41 -10.42 18.24
C SER A 366 -22.62 -9.74 18.87
N ARG A 367 -23.84 -10.16 18.51
CA ARG A 367 -25.05 -9.89 19.33
C ARG A 367 -25.24 -10.90 20.46
N VAL A 368 -24.41 -11.95 20.53
CA VAL A 368 -24.38 -12.89 21.66
C VAL A 368 -23.93 -12.13 22.89
N ARG A 369 -24.76 -12.15 23.95
CA ARG A 369 -24.64 -11.34 25.16
C ARG A 369 -23.34 -11.56 25.97
N ASP A 370 -22.44 -12.42 25.52
CA ASP A 370 -21.37 -13.00 26.34
C ASP A 370 -19.93 -12.80 25.84
N LEU A 371 -19.69 -12.01 24.77
CA LEU A 371 -18.32 -11.65 24.39
C LEU A 371 -17.98 -10.21 24.77
N SER A 372 -17.38 -10.12 25.95
CA SER A 372 -16.70 -8.99 26.55
C SER A 372 -15.45 -8.59 25.77
N SER A 373 -15.48 -8.30 24.46
CA SER A 373 -14.27 -7.82 23.73
C SER A 373 -14.04 -6.32 23.98
N PRO A 374 -12.79 -5.82 24.15
CA PRO A 374 -12.59 -4.38 24.29
C PRO A 374 -12.99 -3.69 22.98
N ALA A 375 -13.28 -2.39 23.04
CA ALA A 375 -13.25 -1.57 21.83
C ALA A 375 -11.84 -1.63 21.22
N LEU A 376 -11.65 -2.48 20.21
CA LEU A 376 -10.33 -2.74 19.64
C LEU A 376 -9.74 -1.50 18.96
N GLY A 377 -10.60 -0.68 18.35
CA GLY A 377 -10.20 0.61 17.80
C GLY A 377 -9.73 1.58 18.88
N LEU A 378 -10.44 1.67 20.01
CA LEU A 378 -10.02 2.47 21.17
C LEU A 378 -8.67 2.00 21.72
N SER A 379 -8.47 0.68 21.81
CA SER A 379 -7.20 0.11 22.25
C SER A 379 -6.06 0.48 21.30
N GLY A 380 -6.32 0.42 19.99
CA GLY A 380 -5.38 0.87 18.95
C GLY A 380 -5.09 2.37 19.00
N TRP A 381 -6.10 3.20 19.26
CA TRP A 381 -5.97 4.64 19.45
C TRP A 381 -5.07 4.95 20.65
N LEU A 382 -5.31 4.31 21.79
CA LEU A 382 -4.49 4.46 23.01
C LEU A 382 -3.04 4.06 22.80
N ALA A 383 -2.79 2.96 22.07
CA ALA A 383 -1.44 2.48 21.78
C ALA A 383 -0.62 3.42 20.89
N HIS A 384 -1.26 4.39 20.23
CA HIS A 384 -0.63 5.40 19.38
C HIS A 384 -0.87 6.82 19.90
N SER A 385 -1.42 6.95 21.11
CA SER A 385 -1.57 8.24 21.78
C SER A 385 -0.23 8.62 22.44
N PRO A 386 0.05 9.92 22.65
CA PRO A 386 1.25 10.36 23.34
C PRO A 386 1.39 9.72 24.73
N ASP A 387 2.62 9.52 25.15
CA ASP A 387 2.90 9.16 26.54
C ASP A 387 2.60 10.33 27.47
N ARG A 388 2.20 10.02 28.72
CA ARG A 388 1.94 11.05 29.73
C ARG A 388 3.26 11.73 30.13
N PRO A 389 3.38 13.06 30.01
CA PRO A 389 4.51 13.78 30.59
C PRO A 389 4.54 13.63 32.11
N LEU A 390 5.71 13.37 32.70
CA LEU A 390 5.85 13.14 34.15
C LEU A 390 5.34 14.31 35.00
N ALA A 391 5.42 15.53 34.48
CA ALA A 391 4.97 16.76 35.15
C ALA A 391 3.43 16.89 35.24
N ILE A 392 2.66 16.11 34.46
CA ILE A 392 1.21 16.23 34.42
C ILE A 392 0.57 15.19 35.35
N PRO A 393 -0.30 15.61 36.30
CA PRO A 393 -1.04 14.70 37.16
C PRO A 393 -1.85 13.68 36.35
N TYR A 394 -1.99 12.47 36.87
CA TYR A 394 -2.65 11.36 36.17
C TYR A 394 -4.12 11.67 35.81
N THR A 395 -4.83 12.39 36.67
CA THR A 395 -6.22 12.84 36.46
C THR A 395 -6.30 13.85 35.33
N THR A 396 -5.52 14.93 35.39
CA THR A 396 -5.44 15.96 34.34
C THR A 396 -5.08 15.37 32.98
N TRP A 397 -4.15 14.41 32.94
CA TRP A 397 -3.82 13.71 31.71
C TRP A 397 -4.98 12.88 31.17
N THR A 398 -5.74 12.23 32.05
CA THR A 398 -6.93 11.45 31.68
C THR A 398 -8.01 12.35 31.08
N ASP A 399 -8.25 13.52 31.68
CA ASP A 399 -9.21 14.50 31.15
C ASP A 399 -8.78 15.00 29.76
N GLN A 400 -7.48 15.28 29.58
CA GLN A 400 -6.94 15.69 28.29
C GLN A 400 -7.14 14.61 27.20
N LEU A 401 -6.95 13.34 27.55
CA LEU A 401 -7.20 12.23 26.63
C LEU A 401 -8.68 12.07 26.29
N ILE A 402 -9.59 12.32 27.23
CA ILE A 402 -11.03 12.31 26.95
C ILE A 402 -11.37 13.41 25.94
N ILE A 403 -10.80 14.61 26.10
CA ILE A 403 -10.97 15.71 25.13
C ILE A 403 -10.46 15.31 23.75
N TRP A 404 -9.24 14.75 23.67
CA TRP A 404 -8.68 14.29 22.39
C TRP A 404 -9.49 13.16 21.77
N LEU A 405 -9.98 12.22 22.59
CA LEU A 405 -10.85 11.16 22.13
C LEU A 405 -12.12 11.74 21.52
N GLN A 406 -12.81 12.69 22.18
CA GLN A 406 -14.01 13.32 21.64
C GLN A 406 -13.77 14.02 20.29
N GLN A 407 -12.62 14.71 20.16
CA GLN A 407 -12.21 15.32 18.89
C GLN A 407 -12.00 14.25 17.81
N ASP A 408 -11.30 13.16 18.11
CA ASP A 408 -11.03 12.08 17.14
C ASP A 408 -12.29 11.26 16.80
N LEU A 409 -13.23 11.12 17.73
CA LEU A 409 -14.54 10.52 17.45
C LEU A 409 -15.34 11.36 16.44
N THR A 410 -15.29 12.68 16.58
CA THR A 410 -15.92 13.63 15.64
C THR A 410 -15.20 13.63 14.29
N THR A 411 -13.87 13.70 14.29
CA THR A 411 -13.05 13.65 13.06
C THR A 411 -13.26 12.34 12.30
N SER A 412 -13.30 11.20 13.00
CA SER A 412 -13.58 9.90 12.35
C SER A 412 -14.98 9.81 11.77
N ALA A 413 -16.00 10.42 12.40
CA ALA A 413 -17.35 10.50 11.82
C ALA A 413 -17.35 11.30 10.51
N TRP A 414 -16.63 12.44 10.48
CA TRP A 414 -16.43 13.23 9.27
C TRP A 414 -15.68 12.45 8.17
N ILE A 415 -14.62 11.73 8.53
CA ILE A 415 -13.88 10.86 7.60
C ILE A 415 -14.82 9.84 6.96
N TRP A 416 -15.66 9.16 7.75
CA TRP A 416 -16.63 8.20 7.22
C TRP A 416 -17.66 8.84 6.30
N ARG A 417 -18.09 10.08 6.55
CA ARG A 417 -18.95 10.83 5.63
C ARG A 417 -18.24 11.12 4.30
N ARG A 418 -16.94 11.47 4.31
CA ARG A 418 -16.15 11.67 3.09
C ARG A 418 -15.95 10.38 2.30
N LEU A 419 -15.64 9.30 3.00
CA LEU A 419 -15.51 7.97 2.41
C LEU A 419 -16.82 7.52 1.78
N GLU A 420 -17.94 7.71 2.46
CA GLU A 420 -19.28 7.45 1.90
C GLU A 420 -19.51 8.24 0.60
N SER A 421 -19.25 9.55 0.61
CA SER A 421 -19.47 10.40 -0.56
C SER A 421 -18.58 9.99 -1.74
N PHE A 422 -17.36 9.49 -1.46
CA PHE A 422 -16.49 8.89 -2.49
C PHE A 422 -17.08 7.59 -3.04
N MET A 423 -17.62 6.71 -2.19
CA MET A 423 -18.11 5.38 -2.57
C MET A 423 -19.47 5.42 -3.29
N ARG A 424 -20.31 6.42 -3.02
CA ARG A 424 -21.67 6.51 -3.55
C ARG A 424 -21.76 6.43 -5.08
N PRO A 425 -20.95 7.17 -5.88
CA PRO A 425 -20.98 7.08 -7.34
C PRO A 425 -20.71 5.67 -7.87
N TYR A 426 -19.94 4.86 -7.13
CA TYR A 426 -19.61 3.48 -7.48
C TYR A 426 -20.70 2.46 -7.10
N ARG A 427 -21.83 2.92 -6.54
CA ARG A 427 -22.99 2.10 -6.16
C ARG A 427 -22.71 0.99 -5.13
N SER A 428 -21.54 1.00 -4.50
CA SER A 428 -21.17 0.05 -3.46
C SER A 428 -20.36 0.71 -2.34
N TYR A 429 -20.83 0.55 -1.10
CA TYR A 429 -20.06 0.87 0.10
C TYR A 429 -19.19 -0.30 0.51
N LEU A 430 -17.93 -0.03 0.85
CA LEU A 430 -17.02 -0.92 1.55
C LEU A 430 -16.78 -0.38 2.96
N LEU A 431 -17.49 -0.92 3.94
CA LEU A 431 -17.46 -0.46 5.32
C LEU A 431 -16.38 -1.23 6.10
N HIS A 432 -15.12 -1.08 5.70
CA HIS A 432 -14.01 -1.80 6.32
C HIS A 432 -13.25 -0.90 7.32
N PRO A 433 -12.96 -1.35 8.56
CA PRO A 433 -12.32 -0.53 9.59
C PRO A 433 -10.93 -0.01 9.23
N ALA A 434 -10.23 -0.70 8.32
CA ALA A 434 -8.91 -0.25 7.82
C ALA A 434 -8.96 1.06 7.02
N LEU A 435 -10.12 1.48 6.51
CA LEU A 435 -10.26 2.73 5.77
C LEU A 435 -10.20 3.97 6.67
N ALA A 436 -10.55 3.84 7.96
CA ALA A 436 -10.60 4.93 8.92
C ALA A 436 -10.22 4.47 10.34
N ARG A 437 -8.95 4.08 10.52
CA ARG A 437 -8.45 3.50 11.77
C ARG A 437 -8.26 4.57 12.85
N PRO A 438 -8.77 4.36 14.07
CA PRO A 438 -8.51 5.27 15.20
C PRO A 438 -7.02 5.44 15.52
N ALA A 439 -6.20 4.40 15.35
CA ALA A 439 -4.75 4.47 15.57
C ALA A 439 -4.06 5.55 14.73
N ASP A 440 -4.51 5.79 13.50
CA ASP A 440 -3.89 6.80 12.63
C ASP A 440 -4.27 8.23 13.05
N LEU A 441 -5.44 8.43 13.67
CA LEU A 441 -5.84 9.72 14.23
C LEU A 441 -4.95 10.08 15.43
N ALA A 442 -4.73 9.11 16.32
CA ALA A 442 -3.82 9.30 17.46
C ALA A 442 -2.38 9.54 17.02
N ALA A 443 -1.89 8.80 16.02
CA ALA A 443 -0.55 9.00 15.47
C ALA A 443 -0.40 10.38 14.83
N TRP A 444 -1.37 10.79 13.98
CA TRP A 444 -1.38 12.11 13.36
C TRP A 444 -1.33 13.24 14.41
N ARG A 445 -2.12 13.11 15.48
CA ARG A 445 -2.13 14.07 16.59
C ARG A 445 -0.77 14.14 17.29
N SER A 446 -0.14 12.99 17.52
CA SER A 446 1.18 12.93 18.16
C SER A 446 2.22 13.66 17.32
N ASP A 447 2.21 13.47 16.00
CA ASP A 447 3.12 14.15 15.08
C ASP A 447 2.93 15.68 15.08
N GLN A 448 1.69 16.18 15.20
CA GLN A 448 1.41 17.63 15.30
C GLN A 448 1.96 18.24 16.60
N HIS A 449 1.89 17.51 17.72
CA HIS A 449 2.41 18.01 19.00
C HIS A 449 3.95 18.10 19.01
N HIS A 450 4.64 17.18 18.32
CA HIS A 450 6.10 17.24 18.18
C HIS A 450 6.60 18.43 17.36
N ILE A 451 5.76 19.04 16.52
CA ILE A 451 6.11 20.23 15.72
C ILE A 451 5.85 21.54 16.51
N ALA A 452 4.99 21.50 17.53
CA ALA A 452 4.57 22.66 18.33
C ALA A 452 5.31 22.77 19.68
N SER A 453 6.27 21.88 19.95
CA SER A 453 7.17 21.89 21.11
C SER A 453 8.61 22.04 20.63
#